data_AF-A0AAD7V2G7-F1
#
_entry.id   AF-A0AAD7V2G7-F1
#
_cell.length_a   1.000
_cell.length_b   1.000
_cell.length_c   1.000
_cell.angle_alpha   90.00
_cell.angle_beta   90.00
_cell.angle_gamma   90.00
#
_symmetry.space_group_name_H-M   'P 1'
#
loop_
_entity.id
_entity.type
_entity.pdbx_description
1 polymer ?
#
loop_
_entity_poly.entity_id
_entity_poly.type
_entity_poly.pdbx_seq_one_letter_code
_entity_poly.pdbx_strand_id
1 'polypeptide(L)'
;MRLPFRKEKKQPDAPVVNAWDTSEDPTSAPPAENQQVHNNAANHPNDTANGGISEKTEQPPTPQNDPSSPTGSKTATPDPNQMHTRGASIDIPPQEMTPPIKETSQQQPDEWHKPSKARLLLRFWQLIAAIGAFGFQVGATPYSGQDMPFSKKGLLYYVYVIDWLSFLFSLFTIYVYLTRRFGKGGKVKRPISFLLDAFFAALFGVGAFYQFALYQCPPGGYDGWCNFFNTGLFFLVSLFVTYVIHALWDVFGGLSCIRSRN
;
A
#
# COMPACT_ATOMS: atom_id res chain seq x y z
N MET A 1 -61.90 -31.85 -15.18
CA MET A 1 -61.84 -30.71 -16.10
C MET A 1 -60.47 -30.05 -15.97
N ARG A 2 -59.61 -30.15 -17.00
CA ARG A 2 -58.27 -29.50 -17.04
C ARG A 2 -58.42 -28.15 -17.75
N LEU A 3 -57.99 -27.07 -17.09
CA LEU A 3 -57.91 -25.74 -17.70
C LEU A 3 -56.67 -25.63 -18.60
N PRO A 4 -56.75 -24.97 -19.76
CA PRO A 4 -55.61 -24.80 -20.65
C PRO A 4 -54.66 -23.70 -20.15
N PHE A 5 -53.36 -23.99 -20.23
CA PHE A 5 -52.28 -23.04 -19.96
C PHE A 5 -52.28 -21.89 -20.98
N ARG A 6 -52.35 -20.66 -20.46
CA ARG A 6 -52.24 -19.41 -21.20
C ARG A 6 -50.77 -19.16 -21.54
N LYS A 7 -50.42 -19.17 -22.83
CA LYS A 7 -49.08 -18.73 -23.30
C LYS A 7 -48.99 -17.21 -23.18
N GLU A 8 -48.08 -16.72 -22.35
CA GLU A 8 -47.69 -15.30 -22.36
C GLU A 8 -46.87 -15.00 -23.62
N LYS A 9 -47.30 -13.97 -24.37
CA LYS A 9 -46.53 -13.41 -25.49
C LYS A 9 -45.42 -12.54 -24.90
N LYS A 10 -44.18 -12.87 -25.21
CA LYS A 10 -43.00 -12.06 -24.89
C LYS A 10 -43.06 -10.75 -25.68
N GLN A 11 -43.18 -9.63 -24.98
CA GLN A 11 -43.14 -8.27 -25.53
C GLN A 11 -41.72 -8.00 -26.05
N PRO A 12 -41.53 -7.48 -27.28
CA PRO A 12 -40.20 -7.07 -27.74
C PRO A 12 -39.74 -5.85 -26.93
N ASP A 13 -38.54 -5.97 -26.35
CA ASP A 13 -37.90 -4.90 -25.58
C ASP A 13 -37.66 -3.68 -26.47
N ALA A 14 -38.16 -2.53 -26.02
CA ALA A 14 -37.90 -1.25 -26.66
C ALA A 14 -36.39 -0.90 -26.53
N PRO A 15 -35.80 -0.24 -27.53
CA PRO A 15 -34.40 0.19 -27.45
C PRO A 15 -34.22 1.13 -26.26
N VAL A 16 -33.32 0.77 -25.36
CA VAL A 16 -32.86 1.62 -24.26
C VAL A 16 -32.04 2.75 -24.87
N VAL A 17 -32.65 3.93 -25.01
CA VAL A 17 -31.96 5.16 -25.39
C VAL A 17 -31.20 5.66 -24.16
N ASN A 18 -29.87 5.62 -24.23
CA ASN A 18 -29.01 6.14 -23.16
C ASN A 18 -29.05 7.67 -23.15
N ALA A 19 -29.37 8.25 -22.00
CA ALA A 19 -29.59 9.69 -21.81
C ALA A 19 -28.33 10.58 -21.86
N TRP A 20 -27.22 10.10 -22.45
CA TRP A 20 -25.95 10.82 -22.49
C TRP A 20 -25.44 11.12 -23.90
N ASP A 21 -26.18 10.74 -24.94
CA ASP A 21 -25.80 10.97 -26.34
C ASP A 21 -26.37 12.31 -26.86
N THR A 22 -26.15 13.38 -26.10
CA THR A 22 -26.51 14.75 -26.52
C THR A 22 -25.29 15.64 -26.35
N SER A 23 -24.43 15.63 -27.36
CA SER A 23 -23.48 16.68 -27.63
C SER A 23 -23.65 17.03 -29.10
N GLU A 24 -24.51 18.02 -29.32
CA GLU A 24 -24.73 18.68 -30.60
C GLU A 24 -23.43 19.38 -31.01
N ASP A 25 -22.91 19.07 -32.21
CA ASP A 25 -21.98 19.94 -32.92
C ASP A 25 -22.58 20.24 -34.30
N PRO A 26 -23.05 21.48 -34.57
CA PRO A 26 -23.77 21.80 -35.79
C PRO A 26 -22.87 22.56 -36.76
N THR A 27 -21.86 21.96 -37.39
CA THR A 27 -21.30 22.52 -38.64
C THR A 27 -20.44 21.54 -39.43
N SER A 28 -21.03 20.80 -40.39
CA SER A 28 -20.41 20.56 -41.71
C SER A 28 -21.33 19.75 -42.63
N ALA A 29 -21.51 20.28 -43.83
CA ALA A 29 -22.35 19.76 -44.90
C ALA A 29 -21.83 18.44 -45.53
N PRO A 30 -22.71 17.65 -46.19
CA PRO A 30 -22.33 16.58 -47.13
C PRO A 30 -22.47 17.06 -48.61
N PRO A 31 -22.15 16.24 -49.64
CA PRO A 31 -21.21 15.12 -49.75
C PRO A 31 -20.31 15.20 -51.02
N ALA A 32 -19.26 14.36 -51.10
CA ALA A 32 -18.70 13.91 -52.38
C ALA A 32 -18.10 12.49 -52.25
N GLU A 33 -18.91 11.53 -52.67
CA GLU A 33 -18.59 10.37 -53.52
C GLU A 33 -17.11 10.18 -53.93
N ASN A 34 -16.49 9.06 -53.54
CA ASN A 34 -15.83 8.19 -54.53
C ASN A 34 -15.56 6.75 -54.03
N GLN A 35 -15.88 5.80 -54.88
CA GLN A 35 -15.61 4.37 -54.79
C GLN A 35 -14.14 4.04 -55.08
N GLN A 36 -13.62 2.99 -54.42
CA GLN A 36 -12.69 1.97 -54.96
C GLN A 36 -12.45 0.97 -53.81
N VAL A 37 -13.07 -0.22 -53.76
CA VAL A 37 -12.87 -1.42 -54.58
C VAL A 37 -11.41 -1.64 -54.98
N HIS A 38 -10.67 -2.39 -54.16
CA HIS A 38 -9.67 -3.32 -54.67
C HIS A 38 -9.57 -4.57 -53.79
N ASN A 39 -9.87 -5.69 -54.45
CA ASN A 39 -9.71 -7.07 -53.98
C ASN A 39 -8.23 -7.51 -54.01
N ASN A 40 -8.02 -8.71 -53.46
CA ASN A 40 -6.92 -9.68 -53.66
C ASN A 40 -5.95 -9.76 -52.48
N ALA A 41 -5.38 -10.91 -52.09
CA ALA A 41 -5.63 -12.32 -52.35
C ALA A 41 -4.74 -13.10 -51.36
N ALA A 42 -5.08 -14.36 -51.11
CA ALA A 42 -4.29 -15.33 -50.35
C ALA A 42 -2.84 -15.46 -50.81
N ASN A 43 -1.91 -15.77 -49.89
CA ASN A 43 -1.02 -16.94 -49.96
C ASN A 43 -0.09 -17.08 -48.73
N HIS A 44 -0.07 -18.30 -48.20
CA HIS A 44 0.87 -19.07 -47.35
C HIS A 44 2.39 -18.72 -47.40
N PRO A 45 3.29 -19.39 -46.62
CA PRO A 45 3.12 -20.36 -45.51
C PRO A 45 4.02 -20.13 -44.26
N ASN A 46 3.68 -20.88 -43.20
CA ASN A 46 4.57 -21.33 -42.13
C ASN A 46 5.79 -22.08 -42.67
N ASP A 47 6.99 -21.75 -42.17
CA ASP A 47 8.06 -22.71 -41.88
C ASP A 47 9.26 -21.95 -41.29
N THR A 48 9.53 -22.10 -39.99
CA THR A 48 10.91 -22.15 -39.49
C THR A 48 10.99 -22.89 -38.16
N ALA A 49 11.69 -24.02 -38.25
CA ALA A 49 12.37 -24.79 -37.23
C ALA A 49 12.83 -24.05 -35.96
N ASN A 50 12.72 -24.72 -34.82
CA ASN A 50 13.95 -25.18 -34.14
C ASN A 50 13.65 -26.27 -33.09
N GLY A 51 14.16 -27.47 -33.35
CA GLY A 51 14.41 -28.49 -32.35
C GLY A 51 15.80 -28.26 -31.74
N GLY A 52 15.94 -28.55 -30.45
CA GLY A 52 17.21 -28.47 -29.75
C GLY A 52 17.10 -29.03 -28.33
N ILE A 53 17.29 -30.34 -28.22
CA ILE A 53 17.44 -31.11 -26.99
C ILE A 53 18.82 -30.81 -26.40
N SER A 54 18.94 -30.54 -25.10
CA SER A 54 20.04 -31.08 -24.29
C SER A 54 19.78 -30.95 -22.78
N GLU A 55 19.60 -32.09 -22.13
CA GLU A 55 19.82 -32.31 -20.70
C GLU A 55 21.28 -32.03 -20.31
N LYS A 56 21.51 -31.46 -19.11
CA LYS A 56 22.61 -31.85 -18.21
C LYS A 56 22.39 -31.38 -16.75
N THR A 57 21.85 -32.30 -15.96
CA THR A 57 22.20 -32.80 -14.61
C THR A 57 23.31 -32.11 -13.75
N GLU A 58 22.95 -31.86 -12.47
CA GLU A 58 23.70 -31.85 -11.16
C GLU A 58 25.07 -31.11 -11.05
N GLN A 59 25.50 -30.46 -9.95
CA GLN A 59 25.24 -30.55 -8.50
C GLN A 59 25.90 -29.33 -7.77
N PRO A 60 25.46 -28.91 -6.58
CA PRO A 60 26.25 -28.13 -5.59
C PRO A 60 26.83 -29.06 -4.48
N PRO A 61 27.52 -28.60 -3.41
CA PRO A 61 28.24 -27.35 -3.10
C PRO A 61 29.71 -27.62 -2.65
N THR A 62 30.50 -26.58 -2.33
CA THR A 62 31.66 -26.73 -1.43
C THR A 62 31.91 -25.47 -0.59
N PRO A 63 32.18 -25.61 0.72
CA PRO A 63 32.38 -24.50 1.65
C PRO A 63 33.85 -24.08 1.74
N GLN A 64 34.10 -22.81 2.07
CA GLN A 64 35.43 -22.38 2.50
C GLN A 64 35.31 -21.51 3.77
N ASN A 65 35.58 -22.16 4.89
CA ASN A 65 36.02 -21.53 6.13
C ASN A 65 37.51 -21.22 5.97
N ASP A 66 37.96 -20.08 6.48
CA ASP A 66 39.26 -20.01 7.13
C ASP A 66 39.24 -19.03 8.32
N PRO A 67 39.68 -19.47 9.51
CA PRO A 67 39.87 -18.66 10.71
C PRO A 67 41.36 -18.37 10.96
N SER A 68 41.69 -17.19 11.48
CA SER A 68 42.99 -16.84 12.10
C SER A 68 42.89 -15.42 12.67
N SER A 69 43.41 -15.01 13.81
CA SER A 69 43.89 -15.63 15.05
C SER A 69 44.25 -14.43 15.99
N PRO A 70 44.49 -14.65 17.29
CA PRO A 70 44.42 -13.64 18.34
C PRO A 70 45.79 -13.09 18.75
N THR A 71 45.82 -11.95 19.44
CA THR A 71 46.92 -11.53 20.34
C THR A 71 46.32 -10.53 21.32
N GLY A 72 46.14 -10.87 22.61
CA GLY A 72 47.14 -10.67 23.66
C GLY A 72 47.01 -9.24 24.23
N SER A 73 47.08 -8.93 25.52
CA SER A 73 47.50 -9.64 26.72
C SER A 73 47.39 -8.63 27.89
N LYS A 74 47.39 -9.12 29.13
CA LYS A 74 47.72 -8.45 30.43
C LYS A 74 46.56 -7.78 31.17
N THR A 75 46.08 -8.32 32.30
CA THR A 75 46.72 -8.55 33.63
C THR A 75 46.90 -7.25 34.42
N ALA A 76 46.11 -7.08 35.48
CA ALA A 76 46.56 -6.96 36.88
C ALA A 76 45.48 -6.28 37.75
N THR A 77 45.21 -6.91 38.89
CA THR A 77 44.35 -6.46 39.99
C THR A 77 45.18 -5.63 41.01
N PRO A 78 44.68 -5.31 42.22
CA PRO A 78 44.47 -3.95 42.76
C PRO A 78 45.57 -3.49 43.75
N ASP A 79 45.49 -2.24 44.24
CA ASP A 79 46.17 -1.87 45.50
C ASP A 79 45.31 -0.90 46.34
N PRO A 80 45.14 -1.12 47.67
CA PRO A 80 44.45 -0.25 48.59
C PRO A 80 45.40 0.65 49.40
N ASN A 81 44.82 1.60 50.14
CA ASN A 81 45.45 2.42 51.20
C ASN A 81 46.30 3.62 50.75
N GLN A 82 45.71 4.82 50.87
CA GLN A 82 46.43 5.95 51.47
C GLN A 82 45.55 6.66 52.49
N MET A 83 46.10 6.80 53.70
CA MET A 83 45.53 7.38 54.90
C MET A 83 46.41 8.59 55.31
N HIS A 84 45.76 9.63 55.88
CA HIS A 84 46.30 10.77 56.64
C HIS A 84 46.96 11.91 55.81
N THR A 85 46.72 13.22 56.03
CA THR A 85 46.84 13.97 57.30
C THR A 85 46.24 15.39 57.19
N ARG A 86 45.35 15.76 58.13
CA ARG A 86 45.28 17.02 58.93
C ARG A 86 45.28 18.42 58.26
N GLY A 87 44.15 19.11 58.42
CA GLY A 87 44.05 20.35 59.21
C GLY A 87 44.35 21.71 58.56
N ALA A 88 43.30 22.45 58.21
CA ALA A 88 43.26 23.91 58.38
C ALA A 88 41.79 24.34 58.60
N SER A 89 41.53 24.91 59.77
CA SER A 89 40.28 25.52 60.19
C SER A 89 40.11 26.85 59.48
N ILE A 90 39.00 27.04 58.77
CA ILE A 90 38.54 28.37 58.35
C ILE A 90 37.05 28.44 58.72
N ASP A 91 36.78 29.19 59.78
CA ASP A 91 35.45 29.66 60.16
C ASP A 91 34.90 30.56 59.04
N ILE A 92 33.77 30.17 58.43
CA ILE A 92 32.99 30.99 57.50
C ILE A 92 31.54 31.00 58.01
N PRO A 93 30.88 32.18 58.10
CA PRO A 93 29.58 32.34 58.74
C PRO A 93 28.43 31.71 57.92
N PRO A 94 27.28 31.42 58.56
CA PRO A 94 26.15 30.74 57.91
C PRO A 94 25.40 31.72 57.00
N GLN A 95 25.67 31.68 55.70
CA GLN A 95 24.78 32.26 54.69
C GLN A 95 23.83 31.20 54.14
N GLU A 96 22.58 31.39 54.53
CA GLU A 96 21.42 31.46 53.64
C GLU A 96 21.06 30.19 52.84
N MET A 97 19.96 29.60 53.28
CA MET A 97 19.27 28.47 52.66
C MET A 97 19.04 28.72 51.17
N THR A 98 19.86 28.09 50.35
CA THR A 98 19.55 27.91 48.93
C THR A 98 18.31 27.01 48.84
N PRO A 99 17.23 27.43 48.16
CA PRO A 99 16.07 26.58 48.01
C PRO A 99 16.46 25.31 47.24
N PRO A 100 15.86 24.15 47.58
CA PRO A 100 16.23 22.89 46.97
C PRO A 100 15.94 22.98 45.47
N ILE A 101 16.95 22.67 44.67
CA ILE A 101 16.79 22.33 43.26
C ILE A 101 15.75 21.20 43.25
N LYS A 102 14.51 21.54 42.88
CA LYS A 102 13.48 20.56 42.53
C LYS A 102 13.90 19.93 41.22
N GLU A 103 14.86 19.00 41.28
CA GLU A 103 14.93 17.90 40.32
C GLU A 103 13.71 17.02 40.57
N THR A 104 12.56 17.50 40.12
CA THR A 104 11.35 16.71 39.95
C THR A 104 10.98 16.81 38.49
N SER A 105 11.91 16.48 37.60
CA SER A 105 11.54 15.88 36.33
C SER A 105 11.16 14.43 36.63
N GLN A 106 10.05 14.25 37.36
CA GLN A 106 9.30 13.01 37.33
C GLN A 106 8.91 12.82 35.86
N GLN A 107 9.72 12.04 35.14
CA GLN A 107 9.20 11.21 34.06
C GLN A 107 8.12 10.35 34.70
N GLN A 108 6.91 10.90 34.73
CA GLN A 108 5.70 10.17 35.04
C GLN A 108 5.77 8.91 34.16
N PRO A 109 5.74 7.70 34.75
CA PRO A 109 5.87 6.48 33.98
C PRO A 109 4.77 6.52 32.93
N ASP A 110 5.16 6.56 31.65
CA ASP A 110 4.25 6.61 30.50
C ASP A 110 3.14 5.60 30.76
N GLU A 111 1.98 6.12 31.19
CA GLU A 111 0.83 5.31 31.55
C GLU A 111 0.52 4.46 30.32
N TRP A 112 0.64 3.14 30.45
CA TRP A 112 0.73 2.21 29.33
C TRP A 112 -0.54 2.27 28.48
N HIS A 113 -0.59 3.22 27.56
CA HIS A 113 -1.77 3.49 26.76
C HIS A 113 -1.94 2.34 25.78
N LYS A 114 -3.06 1.62 25.97
CA LYS A 114 -3.42 0.47 25.17
C LYS A 114 -3.49 0.89 23.69
N PRO A 115 -2.86 0.16 22.76
CA PRO A 115 -2.85 0.57 21.37
C PRO A 115 -4.29 0.57 20.81
N SER A 116 -4.63 1.58 20.03
CA SER A 116 -6.00 1.79 19.54
C SER A 116 -6.41 0.69 18.56
N LYS A 117 -7.45 -0.07 18.91
CA LYS A 117 -8.00 -1.14 18.04
C LYS A 117 -8.49 -0.62 16.69
N ALA A 118 -9.00 0.62 16.64
CA ALA A 118 -9.47 1.25 15.40
C ALA A 118 -8.36 1.39 14.35
N ARG A 119 -7.15 1.77 14.77
CA ARG A 119 -5.99 1.85 13.86
C ARG A 119 -5.61 0.47 13.32
N LEU A 120 -5.66 -0.57 14.15
CA LEU A 120 -5.41 -1.93 13.66
C LEU A 120 -6.46 -2.38 12.64
N LEU A 121 -7.74 -2.08 12.90
CA LEU A 121 -8.83 -2.45 11.99
C LEU A 121 -8.66 -1.77 10.63
N LEU A 122 -8.29 -0.49 10.61
CA LEU A 122 -7.97 0.23 9.37
C LEU A 122 -6.77 -0.39 8.63
N ARG A 123 -5.70 -0.78 9.32
CA ARG A 123 -4.57 -1.51 8.69
C ARG A 123 -5.00 -2.86 8.11
N PHE A 124 -5.86 -3.59 8.81
CA PHE A 124 -6.39 -4.85 8.31
C PHE A 124 -7.28 -4.65 7.09
N TRP A 125 -8.09 -3.58 7.09
CA TRP A 125 -8.87 -3.20 5.92
C TRP A 125 -7.98 -2.81 4.73
N GLN A 126 -6.91 -2.03 4.96
CA GLN A 126 -5.92 -1.71 3.93
C GLN A 126 -5.29 -2.97 3.31
N LEU A 127 -5.00 -3.98 4.13
CA LEU A 127 -4.49 -5.26 3.65
C LEU A 127 -5.49 -5.95 2.70
N ILE A 128 -6.75 -6.05 3.11
CA ILE A 128 -7.82 -6.63 2.28
C ILE A 128 -8.01 -5.81 1.01
N ALA A 129 -8.04 -4.48 1.12
CA ALA A 129 -8.24 -3.59 -0.01
C ALA A 129 -7.07 -3.64 -1.00
N ALA A 130 -5.83 -3.83 -0.56
CA ALA A 130 -4.68 -4.04 -1.45
C ALA A 130 -4.82 -5.33 -2.25
N ILE A 131 -5.19 -6.44 -1.59
CA ILE A 131 -5.45 -7.72 -2.27
C ILE A 131 -6.65 -7.59 -3.22
N GLY A 132 -7.71 -6.90 -2.80
CA GLY A 132 -8.90 -6.66 -3.61
C GLY A 132 -8.58 -5.83 -4.85
N ALA A 133 -7.92 -4.69 -4.69
CA ALA A 133 -7.55 -3.80 -5.79
C ALA A 133 -6.72 -4.54 -6.84
N PHE A 134 -5.64 -5.20 -6.42
CA PHE A 134 -4.78 -5.99 -7.30
C PHE A 134 -5.51 -7.19 -7.90
N GLY A 135 -6.17 -8.00 -7.06
CA GLY A 135 -6.78 -9.26 -7.44
C GLY A 135 -7.94 -9.09 -8.41
N PHE A 136 -8.81 -8.10 -8.20
CA PHE A 136 -9.92 -7.83 -9.11
C PHE A 136 -9.45 -7.23 -10.43
N GLN A 137 -8.44 -6.35 -10.42
CA GLN A 137 -7.90 -5.78 -11.66
C GLN A 137 -7.17 -6.83 -12.52
N VAL A 138 -6.31 -7.66 -11.91
CA VAL A 138 -5.62 -8.76 -12.61
C VAL A 138 -6.60 -9.86 -13.01
N GLY A 139 -7.62 -10.13 -12.19
CA GLY A 139 -8.63 -11.15 -12.42
C GLY A 139 -9.65 -10.82 -13.51
N ALA A 140 -9.73 -9.56 -13.96
CA ALA A 140 -10.72 -9.13 -14.95
C ALA A 140 -10.56 -9.86 -16.31
N THR A 141 -9.32 -9.99 -16.79
CA THR A 141 -9.00 -10.69 -18.04
C THR A 141 -9.33 -12.18 -18.00
N PRO A 142 -8.82 -12.98 -17.03
CA PRO A 142 -9.16 -14.41 -16.99
C PRO A 142 -10.65 -14.66 -16.71
N TYR A 143 -11.36 -13.76 -16.03
CA TYR A 143 -12.80 -13.90 -15.80
C TYR A 143 -13.64 -13.72 -17.07
N SER A 144 -13.36 -12.66 -17.84
CA SER A 144 -14.14 -12.31 -19.03
C SER A 144 -13.67 -13.02 -20.30
N GLY A 145 -12.44 -13.54 -20.32
CA GLY A 145 -11.78 -14.03 -21.53
C GLY A 145 -11.40 -12.91 -22.50
N GLN A 146 -11.56 -11.65 -22.10
CA GLN A 146 -11.23 -10.48 -22.90
C GLN A 146 -9.88 -9.89 -22.45
N ASP A 147 -9.06 -9.53 -23.42
CA ASP A 147 -7.84 -8.78 -23.17
C ASP A 147 -8.16 -7.38 -22.63
N MET A 148 -7.22 -6.83 -21.86
CA MET A 148 -7.33 -5.50 -21.28
C MET A 148 -7.59 -4.44 -22.37
N PRO A 149 -8.77 -3.78 -22.38
CA PRO A 149 -9.22 -2.93 -23.49
C PRO A 149 -8.54 -1.55 -23.54
N PHE A 150 -7.57 -1.30 -22.66
CA PHE A 150 -6.94 0.01 -22.49
C PHE A 150 -5.57 0.08 -23.17
N SER A 151 -5.33 1.16 -23.92
CA SER A 151 -4.06 1.38 -24.62
C SER A 151 -2.89 1.63 -23.66
N LYS A 152 -3.13 2.23 -22.48
CA LYS A 152 -2.08 2.68 -21.53
C LYS A 152 -1.84 1.71 -20.37
N LYS A 153 -1.42 0.48 -20.66
CA LYS A 153 -1.19 -0.56 -19.64
C LYS A 153 -0.21 -0.15 -18.51
N GLY A 154 0.69 0.79 -18.77
CA GLY A 154 1.67 1.28 -17.79
C GLY A 154 1.07 1.84 -16.50
N LEU A 155 -0.08 2.53 -16.56
CA LEU A 155 -0.74 3.06 -15.36
C LEU A 155 -1.27 1.93 -14.46
N LEU A 156 -1.70 0.81 -15.04
CA LEU A 156 -2.19 -0.34 -14.28
C LEU A 156 -1.04 -1.06 -13.59
N TYR A 157 0.07 -1.28 -14.30
CA TYR A 157 1.27 -1.86 -13.70
C TYR A 157 1.85 -0.97 -12.58
N TYR A 158 1.80 0.35 -12.74
CA TYR A 158 2.17 1.29 -11.67
C TYR A 158 1.33 1.06 -10.41
N VAL A 159 0.00 0.97 -10.54
CA VAL A 159 -0.88 0.69 -9.40
C VAL A 159 -0.62 -0.68 -8.80
N TYR A 160 -0.37 -1.71 -9.60
CA TYR A 160 -0.04 -3.06 -9.10
C TYR A 160 1.19 -3.05 -8.20
N VAL A 161 2.27 -2.36 -8.61
CA VAL A 161 3.48 -2.25 -7.79
C VAL A 161 3.17 -1.58 -6.46
N ILE A 162 2.35 -0.52 -6.47
CA ILE A 162 1.97 0.20 -5.25
C ILE A 162 1.07 -0.64 -4.35
N ASP A 163 0.14 -1.41 -4.91
CA ASP A 163 -0.70 -2.36 -4.17
C ASP A 163 0.17 -3.38 -3.42
N TRP A 164 1.19 -3.94 -4.06
CA TRP A 164 2.14 -4.85 -3.41
C TRP A 164 2.97 -4.19 -2.31
N LEU A 165 3.47 -2.98 -2.55
CA LEU A 165 4.20 -2.22 -1.52
C LEU A 165 3.31 -1.89 -0.33
N SER A 166 2.06 -1.50 -0.59
CA SER A 166 1.04 -1.23 0.42
C SER A 166 0.68 -2.50 1.21
N PHE A 167 0.56 -3.64 0.54
CA PHE A 167 0.33 -4.94 1.17
C PHE A 167 1.48 -5.30 2.12
N LEU A 168 2.74 -5.21 1.68
CA LEU A 168 3.91 -5.48 2.51
C LEU A 168 4.00 -4.53 3.70
N PHE A 169 3.75 -3.24 3.46
CA PHE A 169 3.74 -2.24 4.52
C PHE A 169 2.61 -2.49 5.56
N SER A 170 1.41 -2.84 5.10
CA SER A 170 0.29 -3.19 5.96
C SER A 170 0.61 -4.43 6.80
N LEU A 171 1.17 -5.49 6.20
CA LEU A 171 1.65 -6.66 6.94
C LEU A 171 2.69 -6.30 7.99
N PHE A 172 3.69 -5.48 7.62
CA PHE A 172 4.72 -5.05 8.55
C PHE A 172 4.14 -4.30 9.75
N THR A 173 3.21 -3.36 9.52
CA THR A 173 2.59 -2.60 10.62
C THR A 173 1.72 -3.47 11.51
N ILE A 174 0.99 -4.44 10.95
CA ILE A 174 0.23 -5.44 11.71
C ILE A 174 1.19 -6.31 12.54
N TYR A 175 2.28 -6.79 11.96
CA TYR A 175 3.30 -7.57 12.65
C TYR A 175 3.90 -6.79 13.83
N VAL A 176 4.27 -5.53 13.63
CA VAL A 176 4.75 -4.64 14.71
C VAL A 176 3.68 -4.45 15.79
N TYR A 177 2.41 -4.31 15.42
CA TYR A 177 1.32 -4.23 16.39
C TYR A 177 1.20 -5.50 17.22
N LEU A 178 1.26 -6.68 16.60
CA LEU A 178 1.16 -7.97 17.28
C LEU A 178 2.35 -8.21 18.22
N THR A 179 3.58 -7.93 17.77
CA THR A 179 4.79 -8.05 18.60
C THR A 179 4.77 -7.09 19.79
N ARG A 180 4.18 -5.90 19.64
CA ARG A 180 3.93 -4.98 20.76
C ARG A 180 2.81 -5.46 21.70
N ARG A 181 1.80 -6.14 21.16
CA ARG A 181 0.67 -6.65 21.96
C ARG A 181 1.06 -7.85 22.81
N PHE A 182 1.91 -8.73 22.27
CA PHE A 182 2.28 -10.01 22.90
C PHE A 182 3.72 -10.04 23.44
N GLY A 183 4.51 -8.98 23.25
CA GLY A 183 5.91 -8.95 23.66
C GLY A 183 6.43 -7.55 23.99
N LYS A 184 7.75 -7.44 24.18
CA LYS A 184 8.47 -6.17 24.46
C LYS A 184 8.84 -5.40 23.18
N GLY A 185 7.96 -5.42 22.18
CA GLY A 185 8.22 -4.78 20.88
C GLY A 185 8.44 -3.27 20.99
N GLY A 186 9.40 -2.74 20.23
CA GLY A 186 9.70 -1.32 20.17
C GLY A 186 8.56 -0.49 19.55
N LYS A 187 8.47 0.80 19.92
CA LYS A 187 7.49 1.75 19.36
C LYS A 187 8.04 2.37 18.08
N VAL A 188 7.34 2.20 16.97
CA VAL A 188 7.67 2.91 15.72
C VAL A 188 7.52 4.42 15.95
N LYS A 189 8.50 5.18 15.46
CA LYS A 189 8.46 6.64 15.53
C LYS A 189 7.30 7.15 14.68
N ARG A 190 6.39 7.90 15.32
CA ARG A 190 5.21 8.50 14.69
C ARG A 190 5.49 9.26 13.38
N PRO A 191 6.53 10.10 13.24
CA PRO A 191 6.77 10.82 11.98
C PRO A 191 7.08 9.89 10.80
N ILE A 192 7.68 8.72 11.04
CA ILE A 192 7.98 7.75 9.98
C ILE A 192 6.67 7.13 9.47
N SER A 193 5.77 6.73 10.38
CA SER A 193 4.46 6.20 10.02
C SER A 193 3.66 7.22 9.22
N PHE A 194 3.64 8.47 9.69
CA PHE A 194 2.97 9.57 8.99
C PHE A 194 3.50 9.77 7.57
N LEU A 195 4.83 9.82 7.39
CA LEU A 195 5.45 10.06 6.09
C LEU A 195 5.12 8.94 5.10
N LEU A 196 5.14 7.68 5.55
CA LEU A 196 4.77 6.55 4.72
C LEU A 196 3.27 6.54 4.37
N ASP A 197 2.40 6.84 5.35
CA ASP A 197 0.96 6.91 5.10
C ASP A 197 0.60 8.04 4.12
N ALA A 198 1.24 9.21 4.26
CA ALA A 198 1.07 10.34 3.34
C ALA A 198 1.61 10.03 1.95
N PHE A 199 2.75 9.32 1.87
CA PHE A 199 3.33 8.88 0.60
C PHE A 199 2.38 7.92 -0.13
N PHE A 200 1.88 6.88 0.54
CA PHE A 200 0.89 5.97 -0.06
C PHE A 200 -0.41 6.69 -0.42
N ALA A 201 -0.91 7.59 0.42
CA ALA A 201 -2.08 8.41 0.09
C ALA A 201 -1.88 9.20 -1.21
N ALA A 202 -0.72 9.83 -1.40
CA ALA A 202 -0.42 10.56 -2.62
C ALA A 202 -0.36 9.63 -3.85
N LEU A 203 0.37 8.51 -3.74
CA LEU A 203 0.50 7.55 -4.84
C LEU A 203 -0.84 6.94 -5.26
N PHE A 204 -1.65 6.53 -4.29
CA PHE A 204 -2.99 5.99 -4.55
C PHE A 204 -3.96 7.06 -5.04
N GLY A 205 -3.87 8.29 -4.55
CA GLY A 205 -4.67 9.41 -5.03
C GLY A 205 -4.40 9.69 -6.51
N VAL A 206 -3.13 9.75 -6.90
CA VAL A 206 -2.72 9.90 -8.31
C VAL A 206 -3.19 8.71 -9.14
N GLY A 207 -2.96 7.48 -8.67
CA GLY A 207 -3.38 6.26 -9.36
C GLY A 207 -4.89 6.20 -9.59
N ALA A 208 -5.69 6.41 -8.53
CA ALA A 208 -7.14 6.40 -8.59
C ALA A 208 -7.69 7.50 -9.50
N PHE A 209 -7.16 8.73 -9.40
CA PHE A 209 -7.58 9.86 -10.24
C PHE A 209 -7.36 9.58 -11.73
N TYR A 210 -6.15 9.14 -12.10
CA TYR A 210 -5.87 8.85 -13.51
C TYR A 210 -6.63 7.63 -14.03
N GLN A 211 -6.85 6.60 -13.22
CA GLN A 211 -7.70 5.47 -13.62
C GLN A 211 -9.14 5.92 -13.85
N PHE A 212 -9.70 6.77 -12.98
CA PHE A 212 -11.05 7.30 -13.16
C PHE A 212 -11.18 8.18 -14.41
N ALA A 213 -10.15 9.01 -14.69
CA ALA A 213 -10.16 9.93 -15.83
C ALA A 213 -9.94 9.23 -17.18
N LEU A 214 -9.09 8.19 -17.23
CA LEU A 214 -8.68 7.56 -18.48
C LEU A 214 -9.43 6.26 -18.79
N TYR A 215 -9.95 5.57 -17.78
CA TYR A 215 -10.54 4.24 -17.92
C TYR A 215 -12.01 4.26 -17.57
N GLN A 216 -12.81 4.83 -18.47
CA GLN A 216 -14.27 4.80 -18.36
C GLN A 216 -14.77 3.40 -18.70
N CYS A 217 -15.35 2.72 -17.71
CA CYS A 217 -15.82 1.34 -17.83
C CYS A 217 -17.30 1.26 -17.43
N PRO A 218 -18.24 1.19 -18.40
CA PRO A 218 -19.66 1.07 -18.09
C PRO A 218 -19.95 -0.28 -17.41
N PRO A 219 -20.92 -0.33 -16.47
CA PRO A 219 -21.34 -1.59 -15.84
C PRO A 219 -21.74 -2.63 -16.90
N GLY A 220 -21.21 -3.85 -16.79
CA GLY A 220 -21.47 -4.94 -17.74
C GLY A 220 -20.68 -4.88 -19.05
N GLY A 221 -19.86 -3.84 -19.28
CA GLY A 221 -19.02 -3.74 -20.48
C GLY A 221 -17.95 -4.85 -20.58
N TYR A 222 -17.61 -5.20 -21.83
CA TYR A 222 -16.57 -6.19 -22.19
C TYR A 222 -16.77 -7.54 -21.49
N ASP A 223 -17.94 -8.15 -21.65
CA ASP A 223 -18.30 -9.45 -21.05
C ASP A 223 -18.07 -9.52 -19.53
N GLY A 224 -18.36 -8.40 -18.84
CA GLY A 224 -18.21 -8.29 -17.40
C GLY A 224 -16.79 -7.92 -16.92
N TRP A 225 -15.83 -7.73 -17.83
CA TRP A 225 -14.48 -7.23 -17.48
C TRP A 225 -14.56 -5.91 -16.70
N CYS A 226 -15.42 -4.98 -17.14
CA CYS A 226 -15.61 -3.70 -16.45
C CYS A 226 -16.16 -3.86 -15.03
N ASN A 227 -16.94 -4.90 -14.72
CA ASN A 227 -17.44 -5.12 -13.36
C ASN A 227 -16.29 -5.48 -12.41
N PHE A 228 -15.38 -6.34 -12.86
CA PHE A 228 -14.17 -6.68 -12.10
C PHE A 228 -13.25 -5.48 -11.94
N PHE A 229 -13.01 -4.75 -13.03
CA PHE A 229 -12.19 -3.55 -13.00
C PHE A 229 -12.76 -2.48 -12.04
N ASN A 230 -14.06 -2.18 -12.13
CA ASN A 230 -14.72 -1.21 -11.24
C ASN A 230 -14.71 -1.66 -9.77
N THR A 231 -14.79 -2.96 -9.51
CA THR A 231 -14.66 -3.52 -8.15
C THR A 231 -13.24 -3.31 -7.62
N GLY A 232 -12.22 -3.57 -8.45
CA GLY A 232 -10.83 -3.27 -8.10
C GLY A 232 -10.59 -1.78 -7.87
N LEU A 233 -11.18 -0.92 -8.68
CA LEU A 233 -11.12 0.53 -8.55
C LEU A 233 -11.77 1.02 -7.24
N PHE A 234 -12.88 0.41 -6.82
CA PHE A 234 -13.50 0.68 -5.52
C PHE A 234 -12.52 0.41 -4.37
N PHE A 235 -11.82 -0.73 -4.38
CA PHE A 235 -10.81 -1.04 -3.38
C PHE A 235 -9.62 -0.08 -3.43
N LEU A 236 -9.20 0.34 -4.62
CA LEU A 236 -8.14 1.33 -4.82
C LEU A 236 -8.50 2.68 -4.19
N VAL A 237 -9.72 3.16 -4.42
CA VAL A 237 -10.24 4.39 -3.80
C VAL A 237 -10.35 4.22 -2.28
N SER A 238 -10.76 3.04 -1.81
CA SER A 238 -10.81 2.73 -0.38
C SER A 238 -9.41 2.80 0.27
N LEU A 239 -8.36 2.30 -0.40
CA LEU A 239 -6.97 2.46 0.03
C LEU A 239 -6.60 3.93 0.16
N PHE A 240 -6.86 4.72 -0.89
CA PHE A 240 -6.59 6.16 -0.86
C PHE A 240 -7.24 6.83 0.37
N VAL A 241 -8.54 6.64 0.56
CA VAL A 241 -9.29 7.26 1.67
C VAL A 241 -8.74 6.81 3.03
N THR A 242 -8.48 5.51 3.20
CA THR A 242 -8.00 4.98 4.47
C THR A 242 -6.58 5.45 4.81
N TYR A 243 -5.69 5.60 3.81
CA TYR A 243 -4.36 6.20 4.02
C TYR A 243 -4.45 7.69 4.39
N VAL A 244 -5.35 8.46 3.76
CA VAL A 244 -5.61 9.86 4.15
C VAL A 244 -6.09 9.95 5.61
N ILE A 245 -7.07 9.13 5.99
CA ILE A 245 -7.57 9.08 7.38
C ILE A 245 -6.44 8.76 8.36
N HIS A 246 -5.57 7.82 8.02
CA HIS A 246 -4.41 7.45 8.83
C HIS A 246 -3.41 8.61 8.99
N ALA A 247 -3.04 9.25 7.88
CA ALA A 247 -2.15 10.40 7.88
C ALA A 247 -2.71 11.56 8.75
N LEU A 248 -4.00 11.87 8.58
CA LEU A 248 -4.70 12.88 9.39
C LEU A 248 -4.70 12.54 10.88
N TRP A 249 -4.96 11.28 11.23
CA TRP A 249 -4.91 10.84 12.63
C TRP A 249 -3.52 11.06 13.25
N ASP A 250 -2.47 10.82 12.47
CA ASP A 250 -1.10 11.04 12.92
C ASP A 250 -0.75 12.52 13.06
N VAL A 251 -1.22 13.39 12.17
CA VAL A 251 -1.12 14.85 12.31
C VAL A 251 -1.84 15.33 13.56
N PHE A 252 -3.13 15.02 13.71
CA PHE A 252 -3.94 15.56 14.80
C PHE A 252 -3.42 15.14 16.17
N GLY A 253 -3.12 13.86 16.37
CA GLY A 253 -2.58 13.47 17.67
C GLY A 253 -1.11 13.87 17.86
N GLY A 254 -0.38 14.26 16.82
CA GLY A 254 0.94 14.87 16.94
C GLY A 254 0.84 16.31 17.44
N LEU A 255 -0.09 17.07 16.87
CA LEU A 255 -0.40 18.44 17.27
C LEU A 255 -0.95 18.52 18.70
N SER A 256 -1.77 17.56 19.13
CA SER A 256 -2.25 17.48 20.53
C SER A 256 -1.11 17.37 21.55
N CYS A 257 -0.03 16.66 21.23
CA CYS A 257 1.13 16.53 22.11
C CYS A 257 1.95 17.84 22.20
N ILE A 258 2.05 18.58 21.09
CA ILE A 258 2.74 19.89 21.08
C ILE A 258 1.94 20.91 21.88
N ARG A 259 0.62 20.95 21.71
CA ARG A 259 -0.26 21.88 22.44
C ARG A 259 -0.26 21.63 23.95
N SER A 260 -0.12 20.39 24.41
CA SER A 260 -0.07 20.07 25.84
C SER A 260 1.24 20.49 26.53
N ARG A 261 2.26 20.91 25.77
CA ARG A 261 3.60 21.21 26.29
C ARG A 261 3.90 22.72 26.37
N ASN A 262 3.04 23.56 25.78
CA ASN A 262 3.03 25.01 25.93
C ASN A 262 1.95 25.42 26.94
#